data_AF-A0A2A8CZ72-F1
#
_entry.id   AF-A0A2A8CZ72-F1
#
_cell.length_a   1.000
_cell.length_b   1.000
_cell.length_c   1.000
_cell.angle_alpha   90.00
_cell.angle_beta   90.00
_cell.angle_gamma   90.00
#
_symmetry.space_group_name_H-M   'P 1'
#
loop_
_entity.id
_entity.type
_entity.pdbx_description
1 polymer ?
#
loop_
_entity_poly.entity_id
_entity_poly.type
_entity_poly.pdbx_seq_one_letter_code
_entity_poly.pdbx_strand_id
1 'polypeptide(L)'
;MLHAPTVADDTVRRYYYIYDSRTVRTLVMDRVTGDEFRWEEDVRLPLLEHMVARRSERYLRRFALWCARQVMPHDVRAQTEEAGHGDTPTDIARYLIAAVQGDLDSGGITACRDEARQTTVDAVVHAATIGLSQMNPEAARLLSAQSCTHPDATQAAMDAAHMAERYAEFVAFRRREEHHDPSRVPTPGEAVRNMRQRQIDAILDHLIEDLG
;
A
#
# COMPACT_ATOMS: atom_id res chain seq x y z
N MET A 1 -26.68 16.29 30.55
CA MET A 1 -26.47 16.10 29.10
C MET A 1 -25.02 15.69 28.91
N LEU A 2 -24.77 14.41 28.67
CA LEU A 2 -23.45 13.90 28.34
C LEU A 2 -23.22 14.21 26.86
N HIS A 3 -22.26 15.07 26.57
CA HIS A 3 -21.77 15.25 25.20
C HIS A 3 -21.17 13.94 24.75
N ALA A 4 -21.74 13.35 23.70
CA ALA A 4 -21.09 12.26 22.97
C ALA A 4 -19.71 12.76 22.50
N PRO A 5 -18.64 11.95 22.62
CA PRO A 5 -17.37 12.34 22.07
C PRO A 5 -17.54 12.45 20.55
N THR A 6 -17.39 13.66 20.03
CA THR A 6 -17.05 13.88 18.63
C THR A 6 -15.83 13.04 18.33
N VAL A 7 -16.00 11.99 17.53
CA VAL A 7 -14.88 11.25 16.92
C VAL A 7 -14.20 12.26 16.01
N ALA A 8 -13.17 12.94 16.53
CA ALA A 8 -12.28 13.72 15.72
C ALA A 8 -11.68 12.77 14.69
N ASP A 9 -11.64 13.19 13.42
CA ASP A 9 -11.07 12.47 12.28
C ASP A 9 -9.56 12.27 12.51
N ASP A 10 -9.22 11.27 13.31
CA ASP A 10 -7.92 11.06 13.99
C ASP A 10 -7.01 10.07 13.26
N THR A 11 -7.43 9.55 12.11
CA THR A 11 -6.65 8.60 11.30
C THR A 11 -5.31 9.19 10.83
N VAL A 12 -5.23 10.51 10.64
CA VAL A 12 -4.02 11.19 10.17
C VAL A 12 -2.91 11.14 11.23
N ARG A 13 -3.25 11.07 12.52
CA ARG A 13 -2.31 11.11 13.65
C ARG A 13 -2.04 9.77 14.32
N ARG A 14 -2.74 8.71 13.92
CA ARG A 14 -2.68 7.41 14.61
C ARG A 14 -1.33 6.70 14.48
N TYR A 15 -0.62 6.92 13.37
CA TYR A 15 0.61 6.19 13.08
C TYR A 15 1.84 7.10 12.90
N TYR A 16 3.01 6.57 13.27
CA TYR A 16 4.29 7.02 12.75
C TYR A 16 5.01 5.85 12.08
N TYR A 17 6.00 6.15 11.25
CA TYR A 17 6.62 5.16 10.38
C TYR A 17 8.12 5.10 10.62
N ILE A 18 8.66 3.89 10.68
CA ILE A 18 10.12 3.65 10.77
C ILE A 18 10.50 2.77 9.60
N TYR A 19 11.54 3.14 8.87
CA TYR A 19 12.14 2.22 7.92
C TYR A 19 13.08 1.26 8.64
N ASP A 20 12.79 -0.04 8.61
CA ASP A 20 13.69 -1.08 9.12
C ASP A 20 14.51 -1.65 7.97
N SER A 21 15.81 -1.35 7.95
CA SER A 21 16.75 -1.82 6.95
C SER A 21 17.09 -3.31 7.07
N ARG A 22 16.78 -3.97 8.19
CA ARG A 22 17.04 -5.41 8.38
C ARG A 22 15.99 -6.25 7.66
N THR A 23 14.74 -5.82 7.74
CA THR A 23 13.61 -6.44 7.04
C THR A 23 13.30 -5.73 5.71
N VAL A 24 13.96 -4.59 5.45
CA VAL A 24 13.81 -3.74 4.25
C VAL A 24 12.31 -3.48 4.00
N ARG A 25 11.65 -2.96 5.04
CA ARG A 25 10.22 -2.58 5.03
C ARG A 25 9.97 -1.36 5.91
N THR A 26 8.83 -0.72 5.68
CA THR A 26 8.34 0.36 6.54
C THR A 26 7.47 -0.24 7.65
N LEU A 27 7.95 -0.14 8.89
CA LEU A 27 7.17 -0.48 10.09
C LEU A 27 6.10 0.58 10.33
N VAL A 28 4.90 0.13 10.66
CA VAL A 28 3.78 0.98 11.04
C VAL A 28 3.68 0.93 12.55
N MET A 29 3.87 2.07 13.22
CA MET A 29 3.86 2.14 14.68
C MET A 29 2.62 2.88 15.15
N ASP A 30 1.86 2.31 16.09
CA ASP A 30 0.78 3.02 16.75
C ASP A 30 1.38 4.12 17.63
N ARG A 31 0.92 5.36 17.42
CA ARG A 31 1.49 6.53 18.09
C ARG A 31 1.07 6.63 19.56
N VAL A 32 -0.02 5.97 19.95
CA VAL A 32 -0.52 5.97 21.33
C VAL A 32 0.22 4.92 22.14
N THR A 33 0.38 3.70 21.62
CA THR A 33 1.03 2.62 22.37
C THR A 33 2.54 2.57 22.16
N GLY A 34 3.04 3.06 21.02
CA GLY A 34 4.43 2.92 20.61
C GLY A 34 4.77 1.51 20.10
N ASP A 35 3.79 0.62 20.00
CA ASP A 35 3.97 -0.73 19.48
C ASP A 35 3.82 -0.76 17.96
N GLU A 36 4.41 -1.77 17.33
CA GLU A 36 4.10 -2.03 15.92
C GLU A 36 2.61 -2.35 15.79
N PHE A 37 1.98 -1.82 14.74
CA PHE A 37 0.59 -2.05 14.45
C PHE A 37 0.32 -3.55 14.37
N ARG A 38 -0.61 -3.99 15.21
CA ARG A 38 -1.00 -5.39 15.35
C ARG A 38 -1.93 -5.75 14.22
N TRP A 39 -1.37 -6.34 13.16
CA TRP A 39 -2.12 -6.79 12.00
C TRP A 39 -3.20 -7.83 12.36
N GLU A 40 -3.10 -8.48 13.52
CA GLU A 40 -4.12 -9.40 14.04
C GLU A 40 -5.45 -8.73 14.36
N GLU A 41 -5.46 -7.41 14.54
CA GLU A 41 -6.68 -6.62 14.75
C GLU A 41 -7.28 -6.12 13.42
N ASP A 42 -6.59 -6.37 12.29
CA ASP A 42 -7.06 -6.00 10.97
C ASP A 42 -8.07 -7.02 10.43
N VAL A 43 -9.26 -6.54 10.08
CA VAL A 43 -10.35 -7.36 9.55
C VAL A 43 -9.99 -8.12 8.27
N ARG A 44 -8.95 -7.68 7.55
CA ARG A 44 -8.47 -8.36 6.33
C ARG A 44 -7.61 -9.57 6.65
N LEU A 45 -6.88 -9.60 7.77
CA LEU A 45 -5.93 -10.67 8.06
C LEU A 45 -6.59 -12.05 8.07
N PRO A 46 -7.73 -12.27 8.78
CA PRO A 46 -8.40 -13.57 8.74
C PRO A 46 -8.87 -13.98 7.34
N LEU A 47 -9.27 -13.03 6.50
CA LEU A 47 -9.68 -13.30 5.11
C LEU A 47 -8.48 -13.71 4.25
N LEU A 48 -7.34 -13.04 4.42
CA LEU A 48 -6.09 -13.35 3.72
C LEU A 48 -5.51 -14.69 4.17
N GLU A 49 -5.52 -14.97 5.48
CA GLU A 49 -5.13 -16.28 6.03
C GLU A 49 -6.01 -17.41 5.49
N HIS A 50 -7.33 -17.19 5.42
CA HIS A 50 -8.26 -18.14 4.83
C HIS A 50 -7.93 -18.41 3.34
N MET A 51 -7.59 -17.37 2.59
CA MET A 51 -7.21 -17.48 1.19
C MET A 51 -5.93 -18.31 1.00
N VAL A 52 -4.89 -18.12 1.83
CA VAL A 52 -3.67 -18.94 1.78
C VAL A 52 -3.95 -20.38 2.15
N ALA A 53 -4.66 -20.61 3.26
CA ALA A 53 -4.93 -21.95 3.78
C ALA A 53 -5.65 -22.85 2.77
N ARG A 54 -6.44 -22.25 1.86
CA ARG A 54 -7.18 -22.96 0.81
C ARG A 54 -6.47 -23.01 -0.54
N ARG A 55 -5.44 -22.18 -0.76
CA ARG A 55 -4.85 -21.95 -2.09
C ARG A 55 -3.33 -21.96 -2.05
N SER A 56 -2.73 -20.78 -2.16
CA SER A 56 -1.29 -20.56 -2.34
C SER A 56 -0.96 -19.10 -2.04
N GLU A 57 0.25 -18.85 -1.56
CA GLU A 57 0.83 -17.52 -1.42
C GLU A 57 0.77 -16.67 -2.70
N ARG A 58 0.65 -17.29 -3.88
CA ARG A 58 0.48 -16.59 -5.17
C ARG A 58 -0.71 -15.61 -5.15
N TYR A 59 -1.80 -15.95 -4.45
CA TYR A 59 -2.97 -15.06 -4.35
C TYR A 59 -2.68 -13.82 -3.51
N LEU A 60 -1.96 -13.98 -2.40
CA LEU A 60 -1.53 -12.83 -1.60
C LEU A 60 -0.61 -11.90 -2.39
N ARG A 61 0.32 -12.46 -3.18
CA ARG A 61 1.16 -11.65 -4.08
C ARG A 61 0.34 -10.90 -5.13
N ARG A 62 -0.66 -11.56 -5.73
CA ARG A 62 -1.59 -10.90 -6.67
C ARG A 62 -2.40 -9.80 -6.00
N PHE A 63 -2.85 -10.02 -4.76
CA PHE A 63 -3.57 -9.01 -3.98
C PHE A 63 -2.68 -7.82 -3.61
N ALA A 64 -1.43 -8.06 -3.20
CA ALA A 64 -0.45 -7.00 -2.96
C ALA A 64 -0.22 -6.16 -4.22
N LEU A 65 0.00 -6.82 -5.37
CA LEU A 65 0.12 -6.16 -6.68
C LEU A 65 -1.13 -5.39 -7.06
N TRP A 66 -2.31 -5.93 -6.78
CA TRP A 66 -3.58 -5.25 -7.01
C TRP A 66 -3.65 -3.96 -6.17
N CYS A 67 -3.29 -4.01 -4.88
CA CYS A 67 -3.24 -2.84 -4.01
C CYS A 67 -2.31 -1.76 -4.54
N ALA A 68 -1.08 -2.14 -4.95
CA ALA A 68 -0.12 -1.21 -5.53
C ALA A 68 -0.62 -0.58 -6.84
N ARG A 69 -1.36 -1.34 -7.66
CA ARG A 69 -1.97 -0.83 -8.89
C ARG A 69 -3.09 0.17 -8.63
N GLN A 70 -3.84 0.05 -7.53
CA GLN A 70 -4.91 1.01 -7.18
C GLN A 70 -4.39 2.44 -6.96
N VAL A 71 -3.09 2.59 -6.68
CA VAL A 71 -2.46 3.88 -6.40
C VAL A 71 -1.59 4.38 -7.54
N MET A 72 -1.49 3.62 -8.64
CA MET A 72 -0.84 4.05 -9.87
C MET A 72 -1.79 4.90 -10.72
N PRO A 73 -1.29 5.92 -11.45
CA PRO A 73 -2.09 6.62 -12.45
C PRO A 73 -2.59 5.66 -13.54
N HIS A 74 -3.87 5.74 -13.89
CA HIS A 74 -4.49 4.86 -14.90
C HIS A 74 -3.99 5.10 -16.34
N ASP A 75 -3.43 6.27 -16.64
CA ASP A 75 -3.10 6.71 -18.02
C ASP A 75 -1.67 6.37 -18.51
N VAL A 76 -0.88 5.60 -17.77
CA VAL A 76 0.48 5.22 -18.21
C VAL A 76 0.48 3.89 -18.98
N ARG A 77 -0.54 3.65 -19.81
CA ARG A 77 -0.51 2.57 -20.83
C ARG A 77 0.20 2.98 -22.13
N ALA A 78 0.77 4.19 -22.20
CA ALA A 78 1.35 4.75 -23.42
C ALA A 78 2.81 5.26 -23.31
N GLN A 79 3.58 4.90 -22.27
CA GLN A 79 5.00 5.31 -22.15
C GLN A 79 5.89 4.17 -21.62
N THR A 80 5.74 2.98 -22.20
CA THR A 80 6.57 1.81 -21.86
C THR A 80 7.32 1.31 -23.08
N GLU A 81 8.14 2.18 -23.69
CA GLU A 81 9.23 1.72 -24.58
C GLU A 81 10.57 2.45 -24.35
N GLU A 82 10.64 3.57 -23.60
CA GLU A 82 11.91 4.30 -23.35
C GLU A 82 12.23 4.62 -21.87
N ALA A 83 11.46 4.11 -20.91
CA ALA A 83 11.75 4.37 -19.51
C ALA A 83 12.86 3.43 -19.00
N GLY A 84 14.11 3.91 -19.06
CA GLY A 84 15.06 3.56 -18.01
C GLY A 84 14.47 3.90 -16.63
N HIS A 85 15.02 3.33 -15.56
CA HIS A 85 14.60 3.59 -14.19
C HIS A 85 14.72 5.09 -13.89
N GLY A 86 13.64 5.83 -14.13
CA GLY A 86 13.61 7.28 -13.92
C GLY A 86 13.71 7.58 -12.43
N ASP A 87 14.32 8.71 -12.09
CA ASP A 87 14.50 9.16 -10.70
C ASP A 87 13.18 9.58 -10.02
N THR A 88 12.03 9.48 -10.72
CA THR A 88 10.74 9.86 -10.14
C THR A 88 10.12 8.71 -9.34
N PRO A 89 9.41 9.00 -8.23
CA PRO A 89 8.73 7.96 -7.45
C PRO A 89 7.76 7.09 -8.25
N THR A 90 7.14 7.65 -9.29
CA THR A 90 6.21 6.91 -10.16
C THR A 90 6.95 5.95 -11.09
N ASP A 91 8.10 6.34 -11.64
CA ASP A 91 8.92 5.45 -12.48
C ASP A 91 9.48 4.29 -11.65
N ILE A 92 9.98 4.61 -10.45
CA ILE A 92 10.47 3.62 -9.49
C ILE A 92 9.35 2.65 -9.09
N ALA A 93 8.15 3.15 -8.78
CA ALA A 93 7.02 2.30 -8.41
C ALA A 93 6.61 1.36 -9.57
N ARG A 94 6.60 1.86 -10.81
CA ARG A 94 6.34 1.03 -12.01
C ARG A 94 7.40 -0.06 -12.17
N TYR A 95 8.68 0.29 -12.00
CA TYR A 95 9.77 -0.68 -12.05
C TYR A 95 9.63 -1.77 -10.98
N LEU A 96 9.36 -1.39 -9.72
CA LEU A 96 9.15 -2.35 -8.62
C LEU A 96 7.98 -3.30 -8.91
N ILE A 97 6.87 -2.76 -9.41
CA ILE A 97 5.71 -3.57 -9.81
C ILE A 97 6.07 -4.53 -10.96
N ALA A 98 6.83 -4.07 -11.96
CA ALA A 98 7.27 -4.92 -13.08
C ALA A 98 8.21 -6.05 -12.60
N ALA A 99 9.15 -5.74 -11.71
CA ALA A 99 10.07 -6.71 -11.12
C ALA A 99 9.33 -7.83 -10.39
N VAL A 100 8.22 -7.53 -9.70
CA VAL A 100 7.41 -8.52 -8.97
C VAL A 100 6.39 -9.23 -9.89
N GLN A 101 5.92 -8.59 -10.96
CA GLN A 101 4.98 -9.22 -11.91
C GLN A 101 5.63 -10.33 -12.73
N GLY A 102 6.93 -10.21 -13.02
CA GLY A 102 7.69 -11.29 -13.63
C GLY A 102 7.63 -12.59 -12.82
N ASP A 103 7.40 -12.51 -11.49
CA ASP A 103 7.62 -13.58 -10.49
C ASP A 103 6.48 -14.59 -10.37
N LEU A 104 5.50 -14.53 -11.26
CA LEU A 104 4.43 -15.51 -11.18
C LEU A 104 4.92 -16.89 -11.64
N ASP A 105 5.95 -17.01 -12.49
CA ASP A 105 6.49 -18.30 -12.92
C ASP A 105 8.06 -18.30 -13.02
N SER A 106 8.76 -18.95 -12.06
CA SER A 106 10.20 -19.42 -12.05
C SER A 106 11.32 -18.64 -11.29
N GLY A 107 12.45 -19.30 -10.98
CA GLY A 107 13.47 -18.85 -10.03
C GLY A 107 14.36 -17.65 -10.43
N GLY A 108 14.21 -17.09 -11.63
CA GLY A 108 14.95 -15.90 -12.06
C GLY A 108 14.49 -14.61 -11.38
N ILE A 109 13.28 -14.61 -10.82
CA ILE A 109 12.66 -13.35 -10.40
C ILE A 109 13.00 -12.93 -8.97
N THR A 110 13.42 -13.85 -8.11
CA THR A 110 13.98 -13.47 -6.80
C THR A 110 15.17 -12.52 -6.96
N ALA A 111 16.04 -12.77 -7.95
CA ALA A 111 17.17 -11.89 -8.26
C ALA A 111 16.72 -10.51 -8.74
N CYS A 112 15.73 -10.44 -9.64
CA CYS A 112 15.18 -9.16 -10.12
C CYS A 112 14.52 -8.36 -9.00
N ARG A 113 13.83 -9.02 -8.06
CA ARG A 113 13.22 -8.39 -6.90
C ARG A 113 14.27 -7.82 -5.95
N ASP A 114 15.33 -8.59 -5.68
CA ASP A 114 16.42 -8.16 -4.80
C ASP A 114 17.22 -6.99 -5.41
N GLU A 115 17.49 -7.05 -6.72
CA GLU A 115 18.06 -5.94 -7.49
C GLU A 115 17.19 -4.69 -7.41
N ALA A 116 15.88 -4.85 -7.56
CA ALA A 116 14.96 -3.73 -7.49
C ALA A 116 14.93 -3.11 -6.09
N ARG A 117 14.97 -3.93 -5.03
CA ARG A 117 15.09 -3.44 -3.65
C ARG A 117 16.39 -2.69 -3.42
N GLN A 118 17.50 -3.19 -3.96
CA GLN A 118 18.82 -2.56 -3.80
C GLN A 118 18.91 -1.22 -4.53
N THR A 119 18.40 -1.17 -5.76
CA THR A 119 18.46 0.04 -6.62
C THR A 119 17.57 1.17 -6.10
N THR A 120 16.55 0.86 -5.31
CA THR A 120 15.51 1.82 -4.90
C THR A 120 15.54 2.19 -3.42
N VAL A 121 16.50 1.67 -2.65
CA VAL A 121 16.56 1.79 -1.20
C VAL A 121 16.53 3.24 -0.71
N ASP A 122 17.28 4.14 -1.34
CA ASP A 122 17.35 5.54 -0.90
C ASP A 122 16.02 6.27 -1.08
N ALA A 123 15.36 6.05 -2.22
CA ALA A 123 14.05 6.62 -2.51
C ALA A 123 12.99 6.09 -1.52
N VAL A 124 13.05 4.80 -1.18
CA VAL A 124 12.15 4.16 -0.21
C VAL A 124 12.39 4.68 1.20
N VAL A 125 13.66 4.80 1.63
CA VAL A 125 14.02 5.38 2.93
C VAL A 125 13.52 6.81 3.03
N HIS A 126 13.74 7.63 2.01
CA HIS A 126 13.25 9.01 1.95
C HIS A 126 11.72 9.08 2.02
N ALA A 127 11.03 8.22 1.27
CA ALA A 127 9.57 8.13 1.29
C ALA A 127 9.04 7.77 2.68
N ALA A 128 9.63 6.78 3.35
CA ALA A 128 9.21 6.33 4.68
C ALA A 128 9.48 7.37 5.77
N THR A 129 10.66 8.01 5.74
CA THR A 129 11.13 8.90 6.80
C THR A 129 10.53 10.30 6.70
N ILE A 130 10.53 10.89 5.51
CA ILE A 130 10.11 12.27 5.29
C ILE A 130 8.77 12.29 4.56
N GLY A 131 8.65 11.52 3.49
CA GLY A 131 7.48 11.56 2.60
C GLY A 131 6.15 11.28 3.31
N LEU A 132 6.08 10.24 4.15
CA LEU A 132 4.87 9.91 4.91
C LEU A 132 4.53 10.98 5.97
N SER A 133 5.54 11.57 6.61
CA SER A 133 5.35 12.65 7.60
C SER A 133 4.78 13.93 6.99
N GLN A 134 5.09 14.17 5.72
CA GLN A 134 4.59 15.30 4.93
C GLN A 134 3.27 14.99 4.21
N MET A 135 2.64 13.85 4.50
CA MET A 135 1.41 13.40 3.84
C MET A 135 1.55 13.41 2.31
N ASN A 136 2.71 12.99 1.80
CA ASN A 136 2.97 12.96 0.36
C ASN A 136 2.36 11.70 -0.29
N PRO A 137 1.37 11.82 -1.20
CA PRO A 137 0.80 10.67 -1.88
C PRO A 137 1.84 9.86 -2.66
N GLU A 138 2.84 10.51 -3.25
CA GLU A 138 3.91 9.82 -3.99
C GLU A 138 4.73 8.89 -3.10
N ALA A 139 4.89 9.25 -1.82
CA ALA A 139 5.60 8.41 -0.85
C ALA A 139 4.79 7.14 -0.53
N ALA A 140 3.49 7.29 -0.23
CA ALA A 140 2.61 6.14 0.01
C ALA A 140 2.49 5.24 -1.25
N ARG A 141 2.49 5.85 -2.44
CA ARG A 141 2.50 5.16 -3.72
C ARG A 141 3.76 4.29 -3.88
N LEU A 142 4.93 4.90 -3.74
CA LEU A 142 6.21 4.18 -3.84
C LEU A 142 6.29 3.05 -2.80
N LEU A 143 5.87 3.31 -1.57
CA LEU A 143 5.90 2.32 -0.51
C LEU A 143 4.92 1.17 -0.74
N SER A 144 3.74 1.42 -1.32
CA SER A 144 2.81 0.37 -1.71
C SER A 144 3.41 -0.57 -2.77
N ALA A 145 4.11 -0.02 -3.76
CA ALA A 145 4.85 -0.82 -4.75
C ALA A 145 6.03 -1.58 -4.11
N GLN A 146 6.78 -0.94 -3.21
CA GLN A 146 7.90 -1.57 -2.51
C GLN A 146 7.45 -2.74 -1.64
N SER A 147 6.30 -2.64 -0.97
CA SER A 147 5.73 -3.73 -0.17
C SER A 147 5.51 -5.01 -0.96
N CYS A 148 5.22 -4.92 -2.27
CA CYS A 148 5.08 -6.09 -3.14
C CYS A 148 6.37 -6.92 -3.26
N THR A 149 7.54 -6.32 -2.98
CA THR A 149 8.84 -7.00 -3.03
C THR A 149 9.17 -7.76 -1.73
N HIS A 150 8.28 -7.75 -0.74
CA HIS A 150 8.52 -8.46 0.51
C HIS A 150 8.58 -10.00 0.28
N PRO A 151 9.53 -10.71 0.91
CA PRO A 151 9.66 -12.16 0.74
C PRO A 151 8.45 -12.91 1.31
N ASP A 152 7.95 -12.52 2.47
CA ASP A 152 6.68 -13.02 3.03
C ASP A 152 5.49 -12.42 2.28
N ALA A 153 4.62 -13.26 1.73
CA ALA A 153 3.48 -12.84 0.92
C ALA A 153 2.35 -12.20 1.74
N THR A 154 2.17 -12.62 2.99
CA THR A 154 1.16 -12.06 3.91
C THR A 154 1.55 -10.65 4.29
N GLN A 155 2.81 -10.44 4.69
CA GLN A 155 3.33 -9.11 4.98
C GLN A 155 3.29 -8.21 3.74
N ALA A 156 3.61 -8.73 2.56
CA ALA A 156 3.49 -7.99 1.30
C ALA A 156 2.06 -7.47 1.09
N ALA A 157 1.06 -8.32 1.30
CA ALA A 157 -0.36 -7.99 1.17
C ALA A 157 -0.80 -6.93 2.20
N MET A 158 -0.46 -7.12 3.48
CA MET A 158 -0.83 -6.20 4.55
C MET A 158 -0.20 -4.81 4.36
N ASP A 159 1.11 -4.76 4.11
CA ASP A 159 1.83 -3.50 3.95
C ASP A 159 1.35 -2.75 2.69
N ALA A 160 1.16 -3.46 1.57
CA ALA A 160 0.69 -2.83 0.33
C ALA A 160 -0.72 -2.27 0.49
N ALA A 161 -1.61 -2.99 1.19
CA ALA A 161 -2.97 -2.56 1.46
C ALA A 161 -3.03 -1.34 2.38
N HIS A 162 -2.20 -1.31 3.44
CA HIS A 162 -2.08 -0.15 4.33
C HIS A 162 -1.53 1.08 3.61
N MET A 163 -0.48 0.91 2.80
CA MET A 163 0.08 2.04 2.03
C MET A 163 -0.91 2.56 0.98
N ALA A 164 -1.77 1.69 0.42
CA ALA A 164 -2.85 2.12 -0.45
C ALA A 164 -3.93 2.93 0.29
N GLU A 165 -4.23 2.60 1.56
CA GLU A 165 -5.09 3.42 2.40
C GLU A 165 -4.46 4.79 2.70
N ARG A 166 -3.16 4.84 3.03
CA ARG A 166 -2.45 6.12 3.24
C ARG A 166 -2.42 6.99 1.99
N TYR A 167 -2.26 6.39 0.82
CA TYR A 167 -2.40 7.11 -0.44
C TYR A 167 -3.78 7.76 -0.58
N ALA A 168 -4.85 6.99 -0.36
CA ALA A 168 -6.23 7.48 -0.45
C ALA A 168 -6.48 8.64 0.54
N GLU A 169 -5.97 8.51 1.76
CA GLU A 169 -6.04 9.54 2.80
C GLU A 169 -5.34 10.83 2.37
N PHE A 170 -4.09 10.73 1.89
CA PHE A 170 -3.29 11.89 1.48
C PHE A 170 -3.86 12.60 0.25
N VAL A 171 -4.38 11.84 -0.71
CA VAL A 171 -5.07 12.40 -1.88
C VAL A 171 -6.35 13.13 -1.45
N ALA A 172 -7.13 12.56 -0.53
CA ALA A 172 -8.35 13.20 -0.04
C ALA A 172 -8.04 14.49 0.73
N PHE A 173 -6.98 14.49 1.55
CA PHE A 173 -6.52 15.68 2.25
C PHE A 173 -6.20 16.83 1.28
N ARG A 174 -5.31 16.58 0.30
CA ARG A 174 -4.95 17.58 -0.71
C ARG A 174 -6.14 18.08 -1.53
N ARG A 175 -6.98 17.15 -2.02
CA ARG A 175 -8.18 17.52 -2.78
C ARG A 175 -9.11 18.42 -1.98
N ARG A 176 -9.27 18.18 -0.68
CA ARG A 176 -10.12 19.04 0.17
C ARG A 176 -9.52 20.42 0.40
N GLU A 177 -8.20 20.53 0.53
CA GLU A 177 -7.52 21.84 0.64
C GLU A 177 -7.64 22.66 -0.66
N GLU A 178 -7.62 21.98 -1.81
CA GLU A 178 -7.65 22.63 -3.13
C GLU A 178 -9.08 22.90 -3.65
N HIS A 179 -10.10 22.17 -3.18
CA HIS A 179 -11.44 22.23 -3.73
C HIS A 179 -12.29 23.36 -3.13
N HIS A 180 -12.98 24.12 -3.98
CA HIS A 180 -13.79 25.27 -3.58
C HIS A 180 -14.95 24.93 -2.63
N ASP A 181 -15.53 23.73 -2.78
CA ASP A 181 -16.55 23.18 -1.87
C ASP A 181 -16.06 21.83 -1.30
N PRO A 182 -15.42 21.83 -0.11
CA PRO A 182 -14.91 20.61 0.50
C PRO A 182 -15.99 19.60 0.84
N SER A 183 -17.26 19.97 0.95
CA SER A 183 -18.35 19.03 1.28
C SER A 183 -18.62 17.99 0.19
N ARG A 184 -18.17 18.28 -1.05
CA ARG A 184 -18.30 17.38 -2.21
C ARG A 184 -17.14 16.41 -2.40
N VAL A 185 -16.08 16.56 -1.61
CA VAL A 185 -14.90 15.70 -1.64
C VAL A 185 -14.95 14.79 -0.40
N PRO A 186 -14.72 13.48 -0.54
CA PRO A 186 -14.64 12.59 0.61
C PRO A 186 -13.65 13.11 1.66
N THR A 187 -14.01 13.01 2.94
CA THR A 187 -13.07 13.19 4.04
C THR A 187 -11.92 12.17 3.96
N PRO A 188 -10.74 12.44 4.56
CA PRO A 188 -9.66 11.46 4.63
C PRO A 188 -10.13 10.12 5.21
N GLY A 189 -10.90 10.14 6.29
CA GLY A 189 -11.48 8.92 6.88
C GLY A 189 -12.44 8.18 5.94
N GLU A 190 -13.28 8.88 5.16
CA GLU A 190 -14.13 8.24 4.14
C GLU A 190 -13.31 7.64 3.00
N ALA A 191 -12.25 8.31 2.55
CA ALA A 191 -11.38 7.80 1.49
C ALA A 191 -10.66 6.52 1.92
N VAL A 192 -10.20 6.45 3.17
CA VAL A 192 -9.63 5.22 3.76
C VAL A 192 -10.67 4.10 3.82
N ARG A 193 -11.87 4.37 4.34
CA ARG A 193 -12.95 3.37 4.40
C ARG A 193 -13.32 2.84 3.01
N ASN A 194 -13.42 3.72 2.02
CA ASN A 194 -13.72 3.33 0.64
C ASN A 194 -12.60 2.48 0.04
N MET A 195 -11.33 2.80 0.30
CA MET A 195 -10.20 1.97 -0.14
C MET A 195 -10.22 0.60 0.52
N ARG A 196 -10.47 0.54 1.83
CA ARG A 196 -10.58 -0.71 2.59
C ARG A 196 -11.73 -1.58 2.09
N GLN A 197 -12.88 -0.99 1.78
CA GLN A 197 -14.01 -1.74 1.23
C GLN A 197 -13.62 -2.36 -0.12
N ARG A 198 -13.01 -1.61 -1.04
CA ARG A 198 -12.53 -2.16 -2.32
C ARG A 198 -11.53 -3.31 -2.13
N GLN A 199 -10.67 -3.23 -1.12
CA GLN A 199 -9.73 -4.30 -0.80
C GLN A 199 -10.46 -5.55 -0.30
N ILE A 200 -11.45 -5.40 0.58
CA ILE A 200 -12.28 -6.51 1.05
C ILE A 200 -13.03 -7.12 -0.13
N ASP A 201 -13.67 -6.30 -0.96
CA ASP A 201 -14.38 -6.76 -2.15
C ASP A 201 -13.46 -7.52 -3.11
N ALA A 202 -12.25 -7.03 -3.36
CA ALA A 202 -11.27 -7.74 -4.20
C ALA A 202 -10.82 -9.08 -3.60
N ILE A 203 -10.68 -9.19 -2.28
CA ILE A 203 -10.40 -10.47 -1.62
C ILE A 203 -11.59 -11.42 -1.80
N LEU A 204 -12.82 -10.93 -1.59
CA LEU A 204 -14.04 -11.73 -1.73
C LEU A 204 -14.28 -12.18 -3.17
N ASP A 205 -14.05 -11.32 -4.16
CA ASP A 205 -14.18 -11.66 -5.58
C ASP A 205 -13.22 -12.80 -5.94
N HIS A 206 -11.96 -12.74 -5.48
CA HIS A 206 -11.00 -13.83 -5.65
C HIS A 206 -11.39 -15.12 -4.92
N LEU A 207 -12.20 -15.05 -3.86
CA LEU A 207 -12.77 -16.23 -3.20
C LEU A 207 -14.02 -16.78 -3.92
N ILE A 208 -14.77 -15.94 -4.66
CA ILE A 208 -16.02 -16.28 -5.35
C ILE A 208 -15.78 -16.77 -6.78
N GLU A 209 -14.81 -16.23 -7.51
CA GLU A 209 -14.35 -16.69 -8.84
C GLU A 209 -13.97 -18.20 -8.86
N ASP A 210 -13.93 -18.82 -7.68
CA ASP A 210 -13.61 -20.20 -7.39
C ASP A 210 -14.83 -21.11 -7.08
N LEU A 211 -16.06 -20.58 -6.94
CA LEU A 211 -17.30 -21.35 -6.71
C LEU A 211 -18.07 -21.69 -8.00
N GLY A 212 -17.60 -21.18 -9.15
CA GLY A 212 -18.11 -21.50 -10.49
C GLY A 212 -17.14 -22.37 -11.27
#